data_AF-A0A179B300-F1
#
_entry.id   AF-A0A179B300-F1
#
_cell.length_a   1.000
_cell.length_b   1.000
_cell.length_c   1.000
_cell.angle_alpha   90.00
_cell.angle_beta   90.00
_cell.angle_gamma   90.00
#
_symmetry.space_group_name_H-M   'P 1'
#
loop_
_entity.id
_entity.type
_entity.pdbx_description
1 polymer ?
#
loop_
_entity_poly.entity_id
_entity_poly.type
_entity_poly.pdbx_seq_one_letter_code
_entity_poly.pdbx_strand_id
1 'polypeptide(L)'
;MSKKRVRLSLNEKLTGSQGTYTVRGNLSLRTWDREDNRYYDWEEWELISFNKGNVWLECDHYNREVSLYEPIGMPEELPNPETLTVGERIRITLPDGSSVRAKVEEAAVGEITASEGTTRYDAHAGDKIAYAVLRYHDDDGVMRQLNIETYNGAELACYTKTILSEESQTLLFGKRLLPRSGKYPGMLGVVAMILAVIAVVVIVSFIASKATEDETEGTYDNPETGTENTYDPDGGYYPYHRPVYRPRYSNGGGYRPVYRPRYGNDGGGYRPRSVYGGGGGGIGK
;
A
#
# COMPACT_ATOMS: atom_id res chain seq x y z
N MET A 1 7.32 18.62 -22.98
CA MET A 1 8.25 18.69 -21.83
C MET A 1 7.45 19.01 -20.57
N SER A 2 7.55 18.19 -19.53
CA SER A 2 7.20 18.62 -18.19
C SER A 2 8.16 19.73 -17.74
N LYS A 3 7.71 20.66 -16.90
CA LYS A 3 8.56 21.76 -16.41
C LYS A 3 9.22 21.32 -15.11
N LYS A 4 10.56 21.21 -15.13
CA LYS A 4 11.38 20.87 -13.96
C LYS A 4 10.99 21.69 -12.74
N ARG A 5 10.70 20.98 -11.64
CA ARG A 5 10.26 21.52 -10.34
C ARG A 5 11.40 21.53 -9.34
N VAL A 6 12.33 20.58 -9.46
CA VAL A 6 13.52 20.46 -8.63
C VAL A 6 14.55 21.53 -9.01
N ARG A 7 15.16 22.15 -7.99
CA ARG A 7 16.19 23.18 -8.13
C ARG A 7 17.59 22.57 -8.20
N LEU A 8 17.83 21.74 -9.21
CA LEU A 8 19.13 21.12 -9.50
C LEU A 8 19.60 21.46 -10.92
N SER A 9 20.91 21.44 -11.13
CA SER A 9 21.56 21.59 -12.44
C SER A 9 22.58 20.46 -12.64
N LEU A 10 22.84 20.07 -13.89
CA LEU A 10 23.92 19.12 -14.19
C LEU A 10 25.28 19.59 -13.64
N ASN A 11 26.08 18.65 -13.15
CA ASN A 11 27.39 18.87 -12.53
C ASN A 11 27.37 19.76 -11.28
N GLU A 12 26.20 20.11 -10.75
CA GLU A 12 26.10 20.83 -9.48
C GLU A 12 26.64 19.96 -8.33
N LYS A 13 27.50 20.56 -7.51
CA LYS A 13 28.00 19.95 -6.28
C LYS A 13 27.08 20.33 -5.13
N LEU A 14 26.47 19.32 -4.52
CA LEU A 14 25.60 19.44 -3.36
C LEU A 14 26.43 19.09 -2.14
N THR A 15 26.50 19.98 -1.15
CA THR A 15 27.34 19.80 0.04
C THR A 15 26.55 20.22 1.27
N GLY A 16 26.01 19.22 1.98
CA GLY A 16 25.45 19.39 3.32
C GLY A 16 26.43 18.90 4.40
N SER A 17 26.03 19.02 5.67
CA SER A 17 26.82 18.52 6.81
C SER A 17 26.82 16.98 6.94
N GLN A 18 25.94 16.28 6.21
CA GLN A 18 25.79 14.82 6.22
C GLN A 18 26.00 14.17 4.85
N GLY A 19 26.33 14.95 3.81
CA GLY A 19 26.42 14.43 2.44
C GLY A 19 27.21 15.33 1.50
N THR A 20 27.84 14.72 0.50
CA THR A 20 28.45 15.41 -0.64
C THR A 20 28.15 14.60 -1.90
N TYR A 21 27.52 15.25 -2.87
CA TYR A 21 27.01 14.63 -4.08
C TYR A 21 27.33 15.49 -5.30
N THR A 22 27.42 14.88 -6.49
CA THR A 22 27.45 15.60 -7.77
C THR A 22 26.28 15.15 -8.64
N VAL A 23 25.49 16.09 -9.16
CA VAL A 23 24.38 15.80 -10.07
C VAL A 23 24.92 15.33 -11.41
N ARG A 24 24.55 14.12 -11.85
CA ARG A 24 25.05 13.49 -13.09
C ARG A 24 24.05 13.54 -14.24
N GLY A 25 22.78 13.33 -13.95
CA GLY A 25 21.70 13.28 -14.95
C GLY A 25 20.32 13.38 -14.33
N ASN A 26 19.31 13.54 -15.18
CA ASN A 26 17.91 13.56 -14.80
C ASN A 26 17.04 12.86 -15.83
N LEU A 27 16.02 12.18 -15.34
CA LEU A 27 14.90 11.62 -16.09
C LEU A 27 13.62 12.31 -15.62
N SER A 28 12.72 12.64 -16.54
CA SER A 28 11.37 13.15 -16.23
C SER A 28 10.36 12.11 -16.70
N LEU A 29 9.71 11.43 -15.77
CA LEU A 29 8.96 10.20 -16.03
C LEU A 29 7.47 10.41 -15.77
N ARG A 30 6.63 9.51 -16.31
CA ARG A 30 5.21 9.44 -15.96
C ARG A 30 4.65 8.01 -16.07
N THR A 31 3.60 7.73 -15.30
CA THR A 31 2.80 6.50 -15.36
C THR A 31 1.33 6.86 -15.56
N TRP A 32 0.59 6.06 -16.32
CA TRP A 32 -0.86 6.19 -16.44
C TRP A 32 -1.58 5.41 -15.34
N ASP A 33 -2.27 6.11 -14.45
CA ASP A 33 -3.18 5.53 -13.47
C ASP A 33 -4.51 5.14 -14.14
N ARG A 34 -4.97 3.91 -13.93
CA ARG A 34 -6.22 3.38 -14.53
C ARG A 34 -7.44 3.54 -13.63
N GLU A 35 -7.26 3.76 -12.33
CA GLU A 35 -8.37 3.92 -11.38
C GLU A 35 -8.94 5.35 -11.43
N ASP A 36 -8.09 6.38 -11.54
CA ASP A 36 -8.49 7.80 -11.63
C ASP A 36 -8.16 8.52 -12.96
N ASN A 37 -7.68 7.73 -13.94
CA ASN A 37 -7.56 8.05 -15.37
C ASN A 37 -6.75 9.31 -15.68
N ARG A 38 -5.48 9.33 -15.24
CA ARG A 38 -4.51 10.40 -15.56
C ARG A 38 -3.08 9.90 -15.59
N TYR A 39 -2.20 10.78 -16.02
CA TYR A 39 -0.77 10.63 -15.77
C TYR A 39 -0.39 11.18 -14.39
N TYR A 40 0.46 10.43 -13.69
CA TYR A 40 1.27 10.92 -12.57
C TYR A 40 2.70 11.12 -13.07
N ASP A 41 3.20 12.36 -12.99
CA ASP A 41 4.58 12.73 -13.37
C ASP A 41 5.53 12.70 -12.16
N TRP A 42 6.81 12.42 -12.39
CA TRP A 42 7.88 12.67 -11.41
C TRP A 42 9.22 12.98 -12.08
N GLU A 43 10.19 13.45 -11.30
CA GLU A 43 11.58 13.64 -11.71
C GLU A 43 12.50 12.72 -10.91
N GLU A 44 13.39 12.00 -11.58
CA GLU A 44 14.51 11.29 -10.95
C GLU A 44 15.83 11.95 -11.33
N TRP A 45 16.73 12.11 -10.36
CA TRP A 45 18.05 12.74 -10.55
C TRP A 45 19.14 11.79 -10.05
N GLU A 46 20.06 11.39 -10.93
CA GLU A 46 21.20 10.55 -10.53
C GLU A 46 22.25 11.41 -9.84
N LEU A 47 22.60 11.03 -8.61
CA LEU A 47 23.59 11.71 -7.78
C LEU A 47 24.77 10.76 -7.52
N ILE A 48 25.97 11.18 -7.93
CA ILE A 48 27.21 10.48 -7.58
C ILE A 48 27.53 10.81 -6.12
N SER A 49 27.46 9.81 -5.23
CA SER A 49 27.94 9.92 -3.85
C SER A 49 29.37 9.39 -3.73
N PHE A 50 30.21 10.06 -2.94
CA PHE A 50 31.57 9.58 -2.68
C PHE A 50 31.62 8.26 -1.88
N ASN A 51 30.60 7.99 -1.05
CA ASN A 51 30.60 6.86 -0.11
C ASN A 51 29.48 5.82 -0.34
N LYS A 52 28.47 6.13 -1.17
CA LYS A 52 27.26 5.30 -1.32
C LYS A 52 26.99 4.79 -2.75
N GLY A 53 27.97 4.94 -3.64
CA GLY A 53 27.77 4.70 -5.07
C GLY A 53 26.83 5.73 -5.71
N ASN A 54 26.11 5.30 -6.73
CA ASN A 54 25.15 6.15 -7.43
C ASN A 54 23.79 6.01 -6.75
N VAL A 55 23.27 7.10 -6.18
CA VAL A 55 21.95 7.16 -5.55
C VAL A 55 21.00 7.97 -6.43
N TRP A 56 19.72 7.64 -6.43
CA TRP A 56 18.71 8.43 -7.14
C TRP A 56 17.96 9.34 -6.17
N LEU A 57 17.57 10.50 -6.66
CA LEU A 57 16.72 11.46 -5.97
C LEU A 57 15.43 11.63 -6.76
N GLU A 58 14.34 11.11 -6.22
CA GLU A 58 12.99 11.25 -6.74
C GLU A 58 12.36 12.56 -6.25
N CYS A 59 11.56 13.20 -7.10
CA CYS A 59 10.58 14.20 -6.72
C CYS A 59 9.24 13.95 -7.43
N ASP A 60 8.24 13.55 -6.66
CA ASP A 60 6.85 13.38 -7.08
C ASP A 60 6.20 14.75 -7.40
N HIS A 61 5.48 14.85 -8.53
CA HIS A 61 4.87 16.12 -8.97
C HIS A 61 3.46 16.36 -8.40
N TYR A 62 2.80 15.35 -7.85
CA TYR A 62 1.47 15.40 -7.28
C TYR A 62 1.50 15.79 -5.80
N ASN A 63 2.16 15.00 -4.95
CA ASN A 63 2.25 15.21 -3.50
C ASN A 63 3.43 16.12 -3.08
N ARG A 64 4.43 16.32 -3.97
CA ARG A 64 5.67 17.09 -3.74
C ARG A 64 6.60 16.50 -2.69
N GLU A 65 6.56 15.19 -2.52
CA GLU A 65 7.57 14.40 -1.82
C GLU A 65 8.92 14.53 -2.54
N VAL A 66 9.99 14.43 -1.75
CA VAL A 66 11.36 14.30 -2.24
C VAL A 66 11.97 13.11 -1.52
N SER A 67 12.45 12.12 -2.27
CA SER A 67 12.83 10.82 -1.73
C SER A 67 14.20 10.39 -2.25
N LEU A 68 15.03 9.86 -1.35
CA LEU A 68 16.36 9.34 -1.67
C LEU A 68 16.30 7.82 -1.83
N TYR A 69 16.85 7.34 -2.94
CA TYR A 69 16.93 5.93 -3.30
C TYR A 69 18.38 5.45 -3.19
N GLU A 70 18.67 4.64 -2.18
CA GLU A 70 20.03 4.13 -1.91
C GLU A 70 20.13 2.65 -2.34
N PRO A 71 21.10 2.29 -3.20
CA PRO A 71 21.14 1.00 -3.88
C PRO A 71 21.47 -0.16 -2.93
N ILE A 72 20.88 -1.32 -3.21
CA ILE A 72 21.06 -2.56 -2.46
C ILE A 72 21.59 -3.64 -3.41
N GLY A 73 22.73 -4.22 -3.08
CA GLY A 73 23.19 -5.46 -3.73
C GLY A 73 22.40 -6.66 -3.20
N MET A 74 21.62 -7.30 -4.07
CA MET A 74 20.80 -8.46 -3.71
C MET A 74 21.52 -9.76 -4.11
N PRO A 75 21.39 -10.85 -3.32
CA PRO A 75 22.14 -12.09 -3.56
C PRO A 75 21.49 -13.05 -4.57
N GLU A 76 20.20 -12.84 -4.88
CA GLU A 76 19.41 -13.61 -5.84
C GLU A 76 18.90 -12.70 -6.97
N GLU A 77 18.48 -13.31 -8.08
CA GLU A 77 17.88 -12.59 -9.21
C GLU A 77 16.58 -11.88 -8.78
N LEU A 78 16.42 -10.63 -9.22
CA LEU A 78 15.27 -9.81 -8.87
C LEU A 78 14.04 -10.21 -9.71
N PRO A 79 12.82 -10.24 -9.13
CA PRO A 79 11.61 -10.41 -9.91
C PRO A 79 11.41 -9.22 -10.86
N ASN A 80 11.09 -9.50 -12.13
CA ASN A 80 10.77 -8.47 -13.12
C ASN A 80 9.46 -7.75 -12.73
N PRO A 81 9.47 -6.41 -12.52
CA PRO A 81 8.27 -5.63 -12.23
C PRO A 81 7.11 -5.80 -13.21
N GLU A 82 7.38 -6.03 -14.51
CA GLU A 82 6.32 -6.23 -15.53
C GLU A 82 5.50 -7.51 -15.31
N THR A 83 5.98 -8.43 -14.45
CA THR A 83 5.32 -9.72 -14.16
C THR A 83 4.61 -9.78 -12.80
N LEU A 84 4.76 -8.75 -11.96
CA LEU A 84 4.25 -8.73 -10.60
C LEU A 84 2.80 -8.23 -10.53
N THR A 85 2.00 -8.87 -9.66
CA THR A 85 0.60 -8.54 -9.42
C THR A 85 0.42 -7.87 -8.06
N VAL A 86 -0.09 -6.64 -8.02
CA VAL A 86 -0.29 -5.92 -6.76
C VAL A 86 -1.23 -6.70 -5.82
N GLY A 87 -0.82 -6.84 -4.56
CA GLY A 87 -1.49 -7.70 -3.59
C GLY A 87 -0.84 -9.07 -3.36
N GLU A 88 -0.06 -9.59 -4.32
CA GLU A 88 0.58 -10.90 -4.18
C GLU A 88 1.70 -10.91 -3.11
N ARG A 89 2.17 -12.11 -2.75
CA ARG A 89 3.18 -12.30 -1.69
C ARG A 89 4.30 -13.27 -2.04
N ILE A 90 5.30 -12.73 -2.74
CA ILE A 90 6.56 -13.38 -3.13
C ILE A 90 7.53 -13.58 -1.95
N ARG A 91 8.52 -14.45 -2.15
CA ARG A 91 9.70 -14.60 -1.28
C ARG A 91 10.85 -13.77 -1.87
N ILE A 92 11.59 -13.08 -1.02
CA ILE A 92 12.81 -12.35 -1.38
C ILE A 92 13.92 -12.73 -0.39
N THR A 93 15.12 -13.04 -0.87
CA THR A 93 16.30 -13.20 -0.03
C THR A 93 17.04 -11.86 0.06
N LEU A 94 17.31 -11.40 1.28
CA LEU A 94 17.91 -10.10 1.61
C LEU A 94 19.45 -10.18 1.60
N PRO A 95 20.18 -9.05 1.62
CA PRO A 95 21.65 -9.03 1.53
C PRO A 95 22.40 -9.74 2.66
N ASP A 96 21.73 -10.00 3.79
CA ASP A 96 22.25 -10.79 4.92
C ASP A 96 21.99 -12.30 4.79
N GLY A 97 21.33 -12.74 3.72
CA GLY A 97 20.91 -14.13 3.48
C GLY A 97 19.61 -14.53 4.18
N SER A 98 18.95 -13.62 4.92
CA SER A 98 17.61 -13.87 5.45
C SER A 98 16.57 -13.89 4.33
N SER A 99 15.43 -14.56 4.52
CA SER A 99 14.46 -14.80 3.45
C SER A 99 13.03 -14.43 3.89
N VAL A 100 12.56 -13.29 3.40
CA VAL A 100 11.32 -12.62 3.84
C VAL A 100 10.18 -12.83 2.85
N ARG A 101 8.93 -12.79 3.34
CA ARG A 101 7.72 -12.86 2.49
C ARG A 101 7.13 -11.47 2.25
N ALA A 102 7.70 -10.74 1.30
CA ALA A 102 7.19 -9.44 0.89
C ALA A 102 5.75 -9.51 0.35
N LYS A 103 5.06 -8.38 0.34
CA LYS A 103 3.82 -8.12 -0.41
C LYS A 103 4.15 -7.10 -1.51
N VAL A 104 3.66 -7.32 -2.72
CA VAL A 104 3.67 -6.28 -3.76
C VAL A 104 2.65 -5.21 -3.35
N GLU A 105 3.12 -3.99 -3.14
CA GLU A 105 2.30 -2.81 -2.85
C GLU A 105 1.97 -2.02 -4.12
N GLU A 106 2.90 -2.00 -5.08
CA GLU A 106 2.77 -1.34 -6.38
C GLU A 106 3.61 -2.12 -7.42
N ALA A 107 3.13 -2.18 -8.66
CA ALA A 107 3.86 -2.70 -9.82
C ALA A 107 3.27 -2.05 -11.09
N ALA A 108 4.10 -1.36 -11.88
CA ALA A 108 3.64 -0.59 -13.02
C ALA A 108 4.74 -0.38 -14.09
N VAL A 109 4.31 0.10 -15.26
CA VAL A 109 5.18 0.52 -16.36
C VAL A 109 4.88 1.97 -16.70
N GLY A 110 5.90 2.82 -16.57
CA GLY A 110 5.90 4.22 -16.98
C GLY A 110 6.72 4.46 -18.24
N GLU A 111 6.75 5.72 -18.68
CA GLU A 111 7.54 6.20 -19.80
C GLU A 111 8.41 7.40 -19.40
N ILE A 112 9.60 7.52 -19.99
CA ILE A 112 10.47 8.69 -19.85
C ILE A 112 10.02 9.73 -20.87
N THR A 113 9.61 10.91 -20.38
CA THR A 113 9.11 12.02 -21.20
C THR A 113 10.22 13.00 -21.63
N ALA A 114 11.34 13.01 -20.90
CA ALA A 114 12.56 13.76 -21.20
C ALA A 114 13.73 13.20 -20.37
N SER A 115 14.95 13.32 -20.90
CA SER A 115 16.18 13.11 -20.13
C SER A 115 17.16 14.28 -20.34
N GLU A 116 18.07 14.47 -19.39
CA GLU A 116 19.14 15.49 -19.44
C GLU A 116 20.40 14.94 -18.75
N GLY A 117 21.58 15.16 -19.35
CA GLY A 117 22.86 14.61 -18.86
C GLY A 117 23.09 13.19 -19.37
N THR A 118 23.81 12.37 -18.60
CA THR A 118 24.13 10.99 -18.98
C THR A 118 24.02 10.06 -17.78
N THR A 119 22.90 9.35 -17.67
CA THR A 119 22.59 8.44 -16.57
C THR A 119 23.32 7.09 -16.66
N ARG A 120 23.38 6.31 -15.58
CA ARG A 120 23.92 4.92 -15.58
C ARG A 120 23.29 4.05 -16.66
N TYR A 121 21.98 4.12 -16.83
CA TYR A 121 21.21 3.25 -17.73
C TYR A 121 21.06 3.80 -19.16
N ASP A 122 21.75 4.90 -19.49
CA ASP A 122 21.71 5.60 -20.78
C ASP A 122 20.28 5.84 -21.33
N ALA A 123 19.34 6.16 -20.44
CA ALA A 123 17.91 6.18 -20.75
C ALA A 123 17.46 7.51 -21.41
N HIS A 124 16.49 7.42 -22.31
CA HIS A 124 16.11 8.46 -23.27
C HIS A 124 14.59 8.70 -23.29
N ALA A 125 14.17 9.82 -23.90
CA ALA A 125 12.75 10.12 -24.06
C ALA A 125 12.07 9.12 -25.01
N GLY A 126 11.00 8.48 -24.55
CA GLY A 126 10.31 7.38 -25.23
C GLY A 126 10.62 6.00 -24.66
N ASP A 127 11.65 5.86 -23.83
CA ASP A 127 11.97 4.61 -23.15
C ASP A 127 10.97 4.28 -22.03
N LYS A 128 10.85 3.00 -21.71
CA LYS A 128 10.04 2.50 -20.60
C LYS A 128 10.87 2.43 -19.31
N ILE A 129 10.20 2.74 -18.20
CA ILE A 129 10.60 2.27 -16.86
C ILE A 129 9.57 1.24 -16.40
N ALA A 130 10.01 0.09 -15.88
CA ALA A 130 9.15 -0.84 -15.15
C ALA A 130 9.61 -0.87 -13.70
N TYR A 131 8.68 -0.68 -12.76
CA TYR A 131 9.00 -0.54 -11.34
C TYR A 131 7.99 -1.23 -10.42
N ALA A 132 8.45 -1.69 -9.25
CA ALA A 132 7.62 -2.33 -8.24
C ALA A 132 8.08 -2.00 -6.81
N VAL A 133 7.10 -1.80 -5.91
CA VAL A 133 7.31 -1.52 -4.49
C VAL A 133 6.94 -2.75 -3.67
N LEU A 134 7.90 -3.26 -2.89
CA LEU A 134 7.75 -4.46 -2.07
C LEU A 134 7.79 -4.11 -0.57
N ARG A 135 6.74 -4.47 0.16
CA ARG A 135 6.63 -4.28 1.62
C ARG A 135 6.87 -5.59 2.37
N TYR A 136 7.77 -5.59 3.35
CA TYR A 136 7.98 -6.74 4.25
C TYR A 136 8.18 -6.28 5.70
N HIS A 137 7.87 -7.13 6.67
CA HIS A 137 8.30 -6.91 8.05
C HIS A 137 9.65 -7.61 8.24
N ASP A 138 10.59 -6.95 8.91
CA ASP A 138 11.79 -7.60 9.42
C ASP A 138 11.50 -8.38 10.72
N ASP A 139 12.54 -8.97 11.30
CA ASP A 139 12.44 -9.80 12.52
C ASP A 139 12.01 -9.01 13.77
N ASP A 140 12.25 -7.68 13.81
CA ASP A 140 11.73 -6.75 14.82
C ASP A 140 10.26 -6.36 14.57
N GLY A 141 9.67 -6.82 13.46
CA GLY A 141 8.30 -6.49 13.04
C GLY A 141 8.16 -5.13 12.35
N VAL A 142 9.26 -4.41 12.07
CA VAL A 142 9.26 -3.09 11.46
C VAL A 142 8.94 -3.20 9.97
N MET A 143 8.02 -2.37 9.48
CA MET A 143 7.67 -2.33 8.06
C MET A 143 8.81 -1.71 7.23
N ARG A 144 9.39 -2.51 6.34
CA ARG A 144 10.46 -2.15 5.39
C ARG A 144 9.93 -2.08 3.96
N GLN A 145 10.74 -1.50 3.08
CA GLN A 145 10.44 -1.28 1.66
C GLN A 145 11.67 -1.60 0.81
N LEU A 146 11.46 -2.38 -0.24
CA LEU A 146 12.37 -2.46 -1.40
C LEU A 146 11.64 -1.84 -2.60
N ASN A 147 12.41 -1.24 -3.49
CA ASN A 147 11.92 -0.72 -4.78
C ASN A 147 12.79 -1.38 -5.84
N ILE A 148 12.15 -2.03 -6.81
CA ILE A 148 12.83 -2.69 -7.93
C ILE A 148 12.50 -1.90 -9.18
N GLU A 149 13.50 -1.60 -10.00
CA GLU A 149 13.36 -0.85 -11.25
C GLU A 149 14.16 -1.51 -12.39
N THR A 150 13.69 -1.35 -13.63
CA THR A 150 14.47 -1.59 -14.84
C THR A 150 14.06 -0.61 -15.94
N TYR A 151 15.04 -0.23 -16.76
CA TYR A 151 14.89 0.66 -17.90
C TYR A 151 14.96 -0.16 -19.19
N ASN A 152 13.91 -0.13 -20.01
CA ASN A 152 13.76 -0.95 -21.23
C ASN A 152 14.02 -2.47 -21.06
N GLY A 153 13.90 -3.02 -19.85
CA GLY A 153 14.21 -4.44 -19.57
C GLY A 153 15.71 -4.74 -19.48
N ALA A 154 16.55 -3.74 -19.24
CA ALA A 154 17.97 -3.88 -18.92
C ALA A 154 18.20 -4.37 -17.47
N GLU A 155 19.43 -4.23 -16.96
CA GLU A 155 19.83 -4.59 -15.59
C GLU A 155 18.81 -4.13 -14.53
N LEU A 156 18.20 -5.09 -13.84
CA LEU A 156 17.31 -4.83 -12.70
C LEU A 156 18.12 -4.30 -11.51
N ALA A 157 17.63 -3.21 -10.91
CA ALA A 157 18.23 -2.61 -9.73
C ALA A 157 17.25 -2.61 -8.54
N CYS A 158 17.80 -2.58 -7.32
CA CYS A 158 17.04 -2.62 -6.07
C CYS A 158 17.49 -1.49 -5.13
N TYR A 159 16.54 -0.82 -4.49
CA TYR A 159 16.78 0.38 -3.69
C TYR A 159 15.96 0.40 -2.39
N THR A 160 16.54 0.92 -1.32
CA THR A 160 15.76 1.47 -0.19
C THR A 160 15.21 2.85 -0.60
N LYS A 161 14.01 3.23 -0.13
CA LYS A 161 13.45 4.60 -0.28
C LYS A 161 13.43 5.30 1.07
N THR A 162 14.01 6.50 1.15
CA THR A 162 13.98 7.36 2.35
C THR A 162 13.37 8.71 2.00
N ILE A 163 12.20 9.00 2.59
CA ILE A 163 11.48 10.27 2.40
C ILE A 163 12.23 11.40 3.12
N LEU A 164 12.57 12.48 2.41
CA LEU A 164 13.41 13.56 2.91
C LEU A 164 12.60 14.80 3.33
N SER A 165 12.59 15.07 4.63
CA SER A 165 12.11 16.34 5.19
C SER A 165 12.91 17.55 4.65
N GLU A 166 12.34 18.76 4.76
CA GLU A 166 13.06 20.01 4.42
C GLU A 166 14.41 20.16 5.15
N GLU A 167 14.50 19.66 6.39
CA GLU A 167 15.72 19.65 7.18
C GLU A 167 16.71 18.60 6.66
N SER A 168 16.25 17.36 6.41
CA SER A 168 17.05 16.27 5.82
C SER A 168 17.65 16.66 4.47
N GLN A 169 16.88 17.33 3.59
CA GLN A 169 17.40 17.87 2.32
C GLN A 169 18.53 18.88 2.57
N THR A 170 18.38 19.76 3.56
CA THR A 170 19.39 20.76 3.90
C THR A 170 20.65 20.12 4.49
N LEU A 171 20.50 19.11 5.35
CA LEU A 171 21.62 18.36 5.95
C LEU A 171 22.39 17.52 4.93
N LEU A 172 21.72 16.96 3.90
CA LEU A 172 22.34 16.14 2.86
C LEU A 172 22.92 16.96 1.69
N PHE A 173 22.23 18.01 1.26
CA PHE A 173 22.53 18.72 0.01
C PHE A 173 22.96 20.18 0.19
N GLY A 174 22.93 20.71 1.41
CA GLY A 174 23.20 22.13 1.72
C GLY A 174 22.05 23.09 1.37
N LYS A 175 20.98 22.59 0.74
CA LYS A 175 19.80 23.36 0.32
C LYS A 175 18.54 22.50 0.29
N ARG A 176 17.38 23.16 0.30
CA ARG A 176 16.10 22.53 -0.04
C ARG A 176 15.91 22.52 -1.55
N LEU A 177 15.39 21.41 -2.06
CA LEU A 177 15.37 21.10 -3.49
C LEU A 177 14.13 21.66 -4.18
N LEU A 178 13.01 21.78 -3.47
CA LEU A 178 11.80 22.42 -3.96
C LEU A 178 11.66 23.88 -3.50
N PRO A 179 10.99 24.75 -4.28
CA PRO A 179 10.54 26.04 -3.77
C PRO A 179 9.53 25.84 -2.62
N ARG A 180 9.53 26.75 -1.64
CA ARG A 180 8.44 26.84 -0.65
C ARG A 180 7.11 26.99 -1.38
N SER A 181 6.17 26.09 -1.11
CA SER A 181 4.79 26.26 -1.55
C SER A 181 4.16 27.43 -0.80
N GLY A 182 3.56 28.36 -1.53
CA GLY A 182 2.64 29.32 -0.94
C GLY A 182 1.36 28.59 -0.50
N LYS A 183 1.36 28.06 0.73
CA LYS A 183 0.24 27.37 1.40
C LYS A 183 -0.40 26.21 0.60
N TYR A 184 -0.01 24.97 0.86
CA TYR A 184 -0.98 23.86 0.85
C TYR A 184 -0.78 22.92 2.07
N PRO A 185 -1.85 22.34 2.63
CA PRO A 185 -1.80 21.78 3.99
C PRO A 185 -1.71 20.25 4.00
N GLY A 186 -0.55 19.71 4.40
CA GLY A 186 -0.32 18.26 4.52
C GLY A 186 -1.30 17.51 5.45
N MET A 187 -2.01 18.23 6.34
CA MET A 187 -3.02 17.66 7.23
C MET A 187 -4.45 17.72 6.63
N LEU A 188 -4.79 18.77 5.88
CA LEU A 188 -6.17 18.99 5.39
C LEU A 188 -6.50 18.10 4.17
N GLY A 189 -5.49 17.75 3.35
CA GLY A 189 -5.66 16.74 2.30
C GLY A 189 -5.95 15.34 2.85
N VAL A 190 -5.30 14.97 3.96
CA VAL A 190 -5.56 13.70 4.67
C VAL A 190 -6.95 13.72 5.30
N VAL A 191 -7.35 14.80 5.96
CA VAL A 191 -8.71 14.96 6.51
C VAL A 191 -9.78 14.93 5.41
N ALA A 192 -9.55 15.58 4.26
CA ALA A 192 -10.47 15.53 3.12
C ALA A 192 -10.61 14.11 2.54
N MET A 193 -9.50 13.35 2.43
CA MET A 193 -9.54 11.95 2.02
C MET A 193 -10.35 11.10 3.02
N ILE A 194 -10.14 11.29 4.33
CA ILE A 194 -10.88 10.57 5.38
C ILE A 194 -12.39 10.88 5.31
N LEU A 195 -12.76 12.17 5.16
CA LEU A 195 -14.16 12.57 5.03
C LEU A 195 -14.82 12.04 3.75
N ALA A 196 -14.08 11.98 2.63
CA ALA A 196 -14.55 11.36 1.39
C ALA A 196 -14.79 9.85 1.56
N VAL A 197 -13.87 9.13 2.20
CA VAL A 197 -14.06 7.69 2.51
C VAL A 197 -15.27 7.47 3.43
N ILE A 198 -15.46 8.30 4.46
CA ILE A 198 -16.65 8.23 5.33
C ILE A 198 -17.94 8.46 4.54
N ALA A 199 -17.97 9.47 3.65
CA ALA A 199 -19.14 9.74 2.81
C ALA A 199 -19.47 8.56 1.88
N VAL A 200 -18.47 7.94 1.25
CA VAL A 200 -18.66 6.74 0.41
C VAL A 200 -19.21 5.57 1.24
N VAL A 201 -18.68 5.31 2.44
CA VAL A 201 -19.20 4.25 3.32
C VAL A 201 -20.66 4.52 3.70
N VAL A 202 -21.02 5.76 4.05
CA VAL A 202 -22.41 6.12 4.38
C VAL A 202 -23.34 5.92 3.18
N ILE A 203 -22.93 6.33 1.97
CA ILE A 203 -23.73 6.14 0.75
C ILE A 203 -23.93 4.65 0.44
N VAL A 204 -22.87 3.84 0.50
CA VAL A 204 -22.95 2.38 0.29
C VAL A 204 -23.84 1.72 1.34
N SER A 205 -23.73 2.10 2.62
CA SER A 205 -24.60 1.59 3.68
C SER A 205 -26.08 1.98 3.47
N PHE A 206 -26.35 3.19 2.99
CA PHE A 206 -27.72 3.64 2.68
C PHE A 206 -28.33 2.88 1.49
N ILE A 207 -27.55 2.65 0.43
CA ILE A 207 -27.97 1.85 -0.73
C ILE A 207 -28.21 0.39 -0.33
N ALA A 208 -27.30 -0.21 0.46
CA ALA A 208 -27.48 -1.57 0.97
C ALA A 208 -28.73 -1.70 1.86
N SER A 209 -29.00 -0.70 2.72
CA SER A 209 -30.21 -0.66 3.55
C SER A 209 -31.51 -0.56 2.72
N LYS A 210 -31.46 0.00 1.50
CA LYS A 210 -32.61 0.05 0.59
C LYS A 210 -32.78 -1.22 -0.22
N ALA A 211 -31.69 -1.84 -0.67
CA ALA A 211 -31.73 -3.15 -1.32
C ALA A 211 -32.32 -4.24 -0.41
N THR A 212 -32.04 -4.19 0.90
CA THR A 212 -32.61 -5.13 1.88
C THR A 212 -34.08 -4.89 2.24
N GLU A 213 -34.66 -3.73 1.88
CA GLU A 213 -36.10 -3.49 2.02
C GLU A 213 -36.87 -4.12 0.83
N ASP A 214 -36.36 -3.97 -0.40
CA ASP A 214 -37.00 -4.48 -1.64
C ASP A 214 -37.04 -6.03 -1.72
N GLU A 215 -36.06 -6.76 -1.19
CA GLU A 215 -35.99 -8.23 -1.30
C GLU A 215 -36.84 -9.00 -0.26
N THR A 216 -37.72 -8.34 0.51
CA THR A 216 -38.53 -9.02 1.55
C THR A 216 -40.06 -8.94 1.38
N GLU A 217 -40.59 -8.26 0.36
CA GLU A 217 -42.04 -8.26 0.08
C GLU A 217 -42.42 -9.39 -0.91
N GLY A 218 -42.22 -10.63 -0.46
CA GLY A 218 -42.21 -11.86 -1.29
C GLY A 218 -43.21 -12.96 -0.90
N THR A 219 -44.46 -12.58 -0.58
CA THR A 219 -45.67 -13.45 -0.48
C THR A 219 -45.54 -14.81 0.24
N TYR A 220 -46.01 -14.86 1.48
CA TYR A 220 -46.71 -16.04 2.02
C TYR A 220 -47.88 -15.60 2.89
N ASP A 221 -49.11 -15.92 2.47
CA ASP A 221 -50.31 -15.70 3.26
C ASP A 221 -50.29 -16.57 4.53
N ASN A 222 -50.69 -16.00 5.66
CA ASN A 222 -50.75 -16.70 6.95
C ASN A 222 -52.15 -16.52 7.58
N PRO A 223 -53.04 -17.52 7.55
CA PRO A 223 -54.32 -17.46 8.24
C PRO A 223 -54.13 -17.52 9.76
N GLU A 224 -54.99 -16.79 10.48
CA GLU A 224 -54.92 -16.61 11.93
C GLU A 224 -55.03 -17.93 12.72
N THR A 225 -54.23 -18.09 13.76
CA THR A 225 -54.71 -18.59 15.07
C THR A 225 -53.89 -18.00 16.21
N GLY A 226 -54.46 -17.02 16.91
CA GLY A 226 -54.06 -16.74 18.29
C GLY A 226 -54.90 -17.61 19.23
N THR A 227 -54.30 -18.13 20.30
CA THR A 227 -55.03 -18.87 21.34
C THR A 227 -54.69 -18.33 22.73
N GLU A 228 -55.63 -17.57 23.29
CA GLU A 228 -55.67 -17.24 24.72
C GLU A 228 -56.24 -18.44 25.50
N ASN A 229 -55.86 -18.59 26.77
CA ASN A 229 -56.23 -19.76 27.57
C ASN A 229 -57.69 -19.70 28.05
N THR A 230 -58.37 -20.85 28.08
CA THR A 230 -59.60 -21.07 28.88
C THR A 230 -59.61 -22.52 29.38
N TYR A 231 -60.33 -22.77 30.48
CA TYR A 231 -60.23 -23.99 31.29
C TYR A 231 -60.96 -25.23 30.72
N ASP A 232 -60.43 -26.40 31.09
CA ASP A 232 -60.99 -27.76 30.95
C ASP A 232 -62.31 -27.91 31.77
N PRO A 233 -63.33 -28.65 31.29
CA PRO A 233 -63.35 -30.12 31.51
C PRO A 233 -63.98 -30.96 30.38
N ASP A 234 -63.27 -31.96 29.85
CA ASP A 234 -63.70 -33.39 29.87
C ASP A 234 -62.88 -34.32 28.94
N GLY A 235 -62.36 -35.42 29.52
CA GLY A 235 -62.22 -36.72 28.87
C GLY A 235 -61.03 -36.99 27.92
N GLY A 236 -60.29 -38.09 28.17
CA GLY A 236 -59.59 -38.81 27.10
C GLY A 236 -58.12 -39.21 27.35
N TYR A 237 -57.93 -40.46 27.78
CA TYR A 237 -56.71 -41.26 27.83
C TYR A 237 -55.51 -40.91 26.90
N TYR A 238 -54.32 -40.98 27.53
CA TYR A 238 -52.98 -41.39 27.07
C TYR A 238 -52.88 -42.42 25.88
N PRO A 239 -51.66 -42.78 25.36
CA PRO A 239 -50.28 -42.38 25.76
C PRO A 239 -49.30 -42.04 24.60
N TYR A 240 -48.01 -41.91 24.96
CA TYR A 240 -46.78 -42.06 24.13
C TYR A 240 -46.30 -40.84 23.30
N HIS A 241 -44.99 -40.56 23.17
CA HIS A 241 -43.79 -41.17 23.78
C HIS A 241 -42.73 -40.09 24.08
N ARG A 242 -41.97 -40.27 25.17
CA ARG A 242 -40.69 -39.58 25.42
C ARG A 242 -39.55 -40.54 25.05
N PRO A 243 -38.37 -40.03 24.67
CA PRO A 243 -37.27 -40.16 25.63
C PRO A 243 -36.44 -38.89 25.83
N VAL A 244 -35.77 -38.84 26.98
CA VAL A 244 -34.75 -37.86 27.35
C VAL A 244 -33.42 -38.59 27.37
N TYR A 245 -32.29 -37.95 27.06
CA TYR A 245 -31.10 -38.11 27.91
C TYR A 245 -30.21 -36.86 27.96
N ARG A 246 -29.44 -36.74 29.04
CA ARG A 246 -28.62 -35.58 29.43
C ARG A 246 -27.13 -35.73 29.06
N PRO A 247 -26.34 -34.64 29.04
CA PRO A 247 -24.92 -34.66 28.69
C PRO A 247 -24.02 -35.29 29.77
N ARG A 248 -22.76 -35.56 29.41
CA ARG A 248 -21.67 -35.90 30.35
C ARG A 248 -20.58 -34.82 30.35
N TYR A 249 -20.18 -34.42 31.56
CA TYR A 249 -18.89 -33.76 31.82
C TYR A 249 -17.84 -34.79 32.24
N SER A 250 -16.56 -34.41 32.14
CA SER A 250 -15.44 -34.99 32.90
C SER A 250 -14.59 -33.84 33.47
N ASN A 251 -13.74 -34.09 34.48
CA ASN A 251 -13.27 -33.07 35.41
C ASN A 251 -11.82 -33.28 35.92
N GLY A 252 -11.17 -32.18 36.35
CA GLY A 252 -9.86 -32.13 37.02
C GLY A 252 -8.69 -31.74 36.10
N GLY A 253 -7.72 -30.91 36.52
CA GLY A 253 -7.60 -30.11 37.76
C GLY A 253 -6.22 -29.44 37.90
N GLY A 254 -6.11 -28.31 38.62
CA GLY A 254 -4.85 -27.59 38.84
C GLY A 254 -5.04 -26.14 39.35
N TYR A 255 -4.06 -25.55 40.05
CA TYR A 255 -4.21 -24.29 40.80
C TYR A 255 -3.12 -23.24 40.52
N ARG A 256 -3.53 -22.02 40.11
CA ARG A 256 -2.95 -20.67 40.43
C ARG A 256 -1.45 -20.41 40.08
N PRO A 257 -0.91 -19.17 40.20
CA PRO A 257 -1.52 -17.83 40.45
C PRO A 257 -1.89 -17.15 39.10
N VAL A 258 -1.77 -15.85 38.76
CA VAL A 258 -1.23 -14.60 39.35
C VAL A 258 -2.12 -13.40 38.92
N TYR A 259 -2.12 -12.29 39.67
CA TYR A 259 -2.82 -11.04 39.33
C TYR A 259 -1.95 -10.14 38.41
N ARG A 260 -2.52 -9.58 37.32
CA ARG A 260 -1.92 -8.43 36.59
C ARG A 260 -3.01 -7.50 36.05
N PRO A 261 -2.78 -6.17 35.94
CA PRO A 261 -3.84 -5.21 35.63
C PRO A 261 -4.36 -5.29 34.18
N ARG A 262 -5.63 -4.95 34.03
CA ARG A 262 -6.36 -4.80 32.77
C ARG A 262 -6.01 -3.46 32.12
N TYR A 263 -5.43 -3.48 30.91
CA TYR A 263 -5.50 -2.37 29.97
C TYR A 263 -6.36 -2.77 28.76
N GLY A 264 -6.94 -1.77 28.09
CA GLY A 264 -7.96 -1.97 27.05
C GLY A 264 -7.43 -2.70 25.82
N ASN A 265 -8.27 -3.54 25.22
CA ASN A 265 -8.00 -4.23 23.97
C ASN A 265 -8.82 -3.59 22.83
N ASP A 266 -8.50 -2.35 22.50
CA ASP A 266 -9.11 -1.64 21.37
C ASP A 266 -8.41 -2.07 20.08
N GLY A 267 -8.85 -3.22 19.56
CA GLY A 267 -8.29 -3.89 18.37
C GLY A 267 -8.54 -3.12 17.07
N GLY A 268 -7.83 -2.01 16.88
CA GLY A 268 -7.78 -1.20 15.65
C GLY A 268 -7.12 -1.94 14.49
N GLY A 269 -7.80 -2.95 13.95
CA GLY A 269 -7.30 -3.77 12.84
C GLY A 269 -7.11 -2.97 11.55
N TYR A 270 -5.86 -2.60 11.24
CA TYR A 270 -5.48 -1.96 9.98
C TYR A 270 -5.81 -2.88 8.80
N ARG A 271 -6.89 -2.55 8.07
CA ARG A 271 -7.18 -3.17 6.77
C ARG A 271 -6.14 -2.69 5.75
N PRO A 272 -5.44 -3.59 5.03
CA PRO A 272 -4.55 -3.19 3.96
C PRO A 272 -5.37 -2.54 2.83
N ARG A 273 -4.85 -1.48 2.21
CA ARG A 273 -5.47 -0.91 1.01
C ARG A 273 -5.33 -1.90 -0.16
N SER A 274 -6.38 -1.95 -0.97
CA SER A 274 -6.46 -2.67 -2.24
C SER A 274 -6.58 -1.65 -3.37
N VAL A 275 -5.59 -1.63 -4.24
CA VAL A 275 -5.46 -0.84 -5.47
C VAL A 275 -4.72 -1.78 -6.44
N TYR A 276 -5.01 -1.76 -7.74
CA TYR A 276 -4.37 -2.60 -8.77
C TYR A 276 -4.53 -4.13 -8.68
N GLY A 277 -5.61 -4.62 -8.07
CA GLY A 277 -5.97 -6.06 -8.03
C GLY A 277 -6.88 -6.53 -9.19
N GLY A 278 -6.47 -6.36 -10.45
CA GLY A 278 -7.30 -6.62 -11.64
C GLY A 278 -7.08 -7.98 -12.32
N GLY A 279 -7.73 -9.05 -11.83
CA GLY A 279 -7.68 -10.38 -12.45
C GLY A 279 -8.38 -10.45 -13.83
N GLY A 280 -7.85 -11.27 -14.74
CA GLY A 280 -8.31 -11.32 -16.14
C GLY A 280 -9.54 -12.18 -16.44
N GLY A 281 -10.22 -11.85 -17.55
CA GLY A 281 -11.23 -12.67 -18.23
C GLY A 281 -11.03 -12.56 -19.75
N GLY A 282 -11.22 -13.65 -20.50
CA GLY A 282 -10.72 -13.76 -21.88
C GLY A 282 -11.76 -13.90 -22.99
N ILE A 283 -11.29 -13.64 -24.23
CA ILE A 283 -11.76 -14.11 -25.55
C ILE A 283 -13.26 -13.88 -25.88
N GLY A 284 -13.54 -13.03 -26.88
CA GLY A 284 -14.90 -12.60 -27.25
C GLY A 284 -15.22 -12.40 -28.74
N LYS A 285 -14.49 -13.07 -29.66
CA LYS A 285 -14.56 -12.98 -31.15
C LYS A 285 -13.95 -11.72 -31.77
#